data_AF-A0A6A6CFT7-F1
#
_entry.id   AF-A0A6A6CFT7-F1
#
_cell.length_a   1.000
_cell.length_b   1.000
_cell.length_c   1.000
_cell.angle_alpha   90.00
_cell.angle_beta   90.00
_cell.angle_gamma   90.00
#
_symmetry.space_group_name_H-M   'P 1'
#
loop_
_entity.id
_entity.type
_entity.pdbx_description
1 polymer ?
#
loop_
_entity_poly.entity_id
_entity_poly.type
_entity_poly.pdbx_seq_one_letter_code
_entity_poly.pdbx_strand_id
1 'polypeptide(L)'
;MPYNNTPIAPSQEVTGTVSLPLARVKKIINVDPDTGNCSNNAAFCITVATEMFLQHLVEQSYTQVKTEHTQKPRRNIQYRDVANAVARVENLEFLSDVVPRTVSYKQHKQKLAKEANNPAAGNGQSTLDRHVGSKEAQATNGASDVMMGMDTWILLGICGYSLEITNRT
;
A
#
# COMPACT_ATOMS: atom_id res chain seq x y z
N MET A 1 25.00 0.45 -34.76
CA MET A 1 25.61 -0.59 -33.90
C MET A 1 24.52 -1.11 -32.96
N PRO A 2 24.44 -2.41 -32.65
CA PRO A 2 23.53 -2.90 -31.61
C PRO A 2 23.98 -2.36 -30.24
N TYR A 3 23.05 -1.89 -29.41
CA TYR A 3 23.36 -1.47 -28.05
C TYR A 3 23.68 -2.69 -27.19
N ASN A 4 24.89 -2.72 -26.62
CA ASN A 4 25.27 -3.78 -25.69
C ASN A 4 24.38 -3.69 -24.43
N ASN A 5 23.71 -4.79 -24.11
CA ASN A 5 22.75 -4.89 -23.02
C ASN A 5 23.13 -5.97 -21.98
N THR A 6 24.40 -6.39 -21.96
CA THR A 6 25.00 -7.07 -20.80
C THR A 6 24.96 -6.15 -19.59
N PRO A 7 24.53 -6.61 -18.40
CA PRO A 7 24.68 -5.84 -17.17
C PRO A 7 26.16 -5.50 -16.94
N ILE A 8 26.45 -4.23 -16.65
CA ILE A 8 27.77 -3.83 -16.16
C ILE A 8 27.85 -4.36 -14.72
N ALA A 9 28.77 -5.29 -14.47
CA ALA A 9 29.01 -5.78 -13.11
C ALA A 9 29.56 -4.62 -12.25
N PRO A 10 29.09 -4.45 -11.00
CA PRO A 10 29.63 -3.43 -10.12
C PRO A 10 31.11 -3.72 -9.84
N SER A 11 31.96 -2.71 -9.94
CA SER A 11 33.37 -2.78 -9.58
C SER A 11 33.50 -3.08 -8.09
N GLN A 12 33.97 -4.28 -7.75
CA GLN A 12 33.99 -4.79 -6.37
C GLN A 12 35.24 -4.35 -5.57
N GLU A 13 35.82 -3.20 -5.94
CA GLU A 13 37.00 -2.60 -5.33
C GLU A 13 36.62 -1.75 -4.11
N VAL A 14 37.49 -1.73 -3.10
CA VAL A 14 37.25 -0.97 -1.86
C VAL A 14 37.71 0.48 -2.04
N THR A 15 36.96 1.26 -2.83
CA THR A 15 37.32 2.64 -3.23
C THR A 15 37.43 3.63 -2.06
N GLY A 16 36.89 3.30 -0.88
CA GLY A 16 36.85 4.20 0.28
C GLY A 16 35.89 5.40 0.14
N THR A 17 35.19 5.49 -0.99
CA THR A 17 34.24 6.56 -1.33
C THR A 17 32.82 6.00 -1.46
N VAL A 18 31.83 6.73 -0.95
CA VAL A 18 30.40 6.49 -1.19
C VAL A 18 29.93 7.18 -2.47
N SER A 19 28.94 6.60 -3.13
CA SER A 19 28.26 7.17 -4.31
C SER A 19 27.21 8.20 -3.89
N LEU A 20 26.52 7.96 -2.77
CA LEU A 20 25.52 8.86 -2.21
C LEU A 20 26.18 10.07 -1.51
N PRO A 21 25.67 11.31 -1.73
CA PRO A 21 26.28 12.50 -1.16
C PRO A 21 26.05 12.60 0.36
N LEU A 22 27.13 12.45 1.14
CA LEU A 22 27.13 12.51 2.62
C LEU A 22 26.37 13.71 3.20
N ALA A 23 26.42 14.87 2.54
CA ALA A 23 25.71 16.08 2.96
C ALA A 23 24.17 15.95 2.88
N ARG A 24 23.63 15.07 2.03
CA ARG A 24 22.20 14.75 1.98
C ARG A 24 21.83 13.71 3.03
N VAL A 25 22.67 12.69 3.24
CA VAL A 25 22.45 11.66 4.28
C VAL A 25 22.43 12.30 5.68
N LYS A 26 23.40 13.16 6.00
CA LYS A 26 23.40 13.94 7.26
C LYS A 26 22.16 14.81 7.43
N LYS A 27 21.63 15.40 6.35
CA LYS A 27 20.38 16.18 6.39
C LYS A 27 19.15 15.33 6.63
N ILE A 28 19.18 14.02 6.35
CA ILE A 28 18.10 13.08 6.65
C ILE A 28 18.22 12.58 8.10
N ILE A 29 19.43 12.25 8.55
CA ILE A 29 19.72 11.88 9.94
C ILE A 29 19.24 12.98 10.90
N ASN A 30 19.54 14.24 10.60
CA ASN A 30 19.11 15.39 11.42
C ASN A 30 17.63 15.79 11.27
N VAL A 31 16.77 14.97 10.66
CA VAL A 31 15.30 15.14 10.72
C VAL A 31 14.72 14.51 11.99
N ASP A 32 15.38 13.47 12.50
CA ASP A 32 15.02 12.80 13.75
C ASP A 32 15.42 13.69 14.95
N PRO A 33 14.46 14.11 15.80
CA PRO A 33 14.75 14.95 16.96
C PRO A 33 15.49 14.21 18.09
N ASP A 34 15.40 12.88 18.14
CA ASP A 34 16.03 12.07 19.19
C ASP A 34 17.48 11.68 18.84
N THR A 35 17.90 11.90 17.58
CA THR A 35 19.28 11.66 17.15
C THR A 35 20.21 12.82 17.53
N GLY A 36 21.13 12.53 18.48
CA GLY A 36 22.22 13.44 18.87
C GLY A 36 23.30 13.64 17.78
N ASN A 37 24.41 14.28 18.14
CA ASN A 37 25.47 14.68 17.19
C ASN A 37 26.15 13.48 16.48
N CYS A 38 25.61 13.09 15.32
CA CYS A 38 26.15 12.00 14.50
C CYS A 38 27.54 12.32 13.96
N SER A 39 28.50 11.41 14.21
CA SER A 39 29.90 11.58 13.80
C SER A 39 30.10 11.38 12.29
N ASN A 40 31.20 11.91 11.73
CA ASN A 40 31.54 11.73 10.32
C ASN A 40 31.62 10.25 9.92
N ASN A 41 32.18 9.41 10.79
CA ASN A 41 32.36 7.99 10.54
C ASN A 41 31.02 7.23 10.62
N ALA A 42 30.15 7.59 11.58
CA ALA A 42 28.80 7.01 11.67
C ALA A 42 27.96 7.37 10.42
N ALA A 43 27.99 8.64 9.99
CA ALA A 43 27.32 9.07 8.76
C ALA A 43 27.85 8.35 7.50
N PHE A 44 29.15 8.05 7.44
CA PHE A 44 29.73 7.24 6.36
C PHE A 44 29.20 5.80 6.38
N CYS A 45 29.23 5.12 7.53
CA CYS A 45 28.70 3.76 7.68
C CYS A 45 27.20 3.67 7.34
N ILE A 46 26.39 4.63 7.78
CA ILE A 46 24.96 4.73 7.42
C ILE A 46 24.80 4.89 5.90
N THR A 47 25.69 5.63 5.24
CA THR A 47 25.65 5.82 3.78
C THR A 47 25.97 4.53 3.03
N VAL A 48 27.01 3.80 3.42
CA VAL A 48 27.36 2.48 2.86
C VAL A 48 26.22 1.47 3.09
N ALA A 49 25.65 1.43 4.31
CA ALA A 49 24.49 0.59 4.61
C ALA A 49 23.26 0.94 3.75
N THR A 50 23.05 2.23 3.44
CA THR A 50 21.99 2.69 2.54
C THR A 50 22.20 2.18 1.11
N GLU A 51 23.43 2.19 0.61
CA GLU A 51 23.76 1.67 -0.73
C GLU A 51 23.54 0.15 -0.83
N MET A 52 23.95 -0.61 0.20
CA MET A 52 23.68 -2.05 0.29
C MET A 52 22.18 -2.36 0.42
N PHE A 53 21.44 -1.56 1.22
CA PHE A 53 19.99 -1.69 1.36
C PHE A 53 19.24 -1.47 0.05
N LEU A 54 19.63 -0.48 -0.76
CA LEU A 54 19.03 -0.24 -2.07
C LEU A 54 19.25 -1.43 -3.03
N GLN A 55 20.43 -2.04 -3.02
CA GLN A 55 20.70 -3.27 -3.79
C GLN A 55 19.78 -4.41 -3.32
N HIS A 56 19.73 -4.66 -2.01
CA HIS A 56 18.88 -5.70 -1.43
C HIS A 56 17.38 -5.52 -1.75
N LEU A 57 16.85 -4.30 -1.61
CA LEU A 57 15.45 -3.98 -1.91
C LEU A 57 15.10 -4.26 -3.38
N VAL A 58 16.00 -3.94 -4.31
CA VAL A 58 15.84 -4.23 -5.73
C VAL A 58 15.93 -5.73 -6.02
N GLU A 59 16.82 -6.47 -5.37
CA GLU A 59 16.92 -7.93 -5.49
C GLU A 59 15.68 -8.66 -4.96
N GLN A 60 15.14 -8.27 -3.81
CA GLN A 60 13.90 -8.85 -3.28
C GLN A 60 12.71 -8.54 -4.20
N SER A 61 12.61 -7.30 -4.70
CA SER A 61 11.59 -6.89 -5.66
C SER A 61 11.70 -7.66 -6.99
N TYR A 62 12.90 -7.84 -7.53
CA TYR A 62 13.14 -8.63 -8.74
C TYR A 62 12.90 -10.13 -8.53
N THR A 63 13.09 -10.62 -7.31
CA THR A 63 12.72 -11.99 -6.94
C THR A 63 11.21 -12.18 -7.00
N GLN A 64 10.39 -11.21 -6.56
CA GLN A 64 8.93 -11.27 -6.77
C GLN A 64 8.57 -11.37 -8.25
N VAL A 65 9.21 -10.56 -9.12
CA VAL A 65 9.02 -10.61 -10.58
C VAL A 65 9.32 -12.00 -11.17
N LYS A 66 10.33 -12.71 -10.65
CA LYS A 66 10.65 -14.10 -11.06
C LYS A 66 9.66 -15.14 -10.52
N THR A 67 9.15 -14.96 -9.30
CA THR A 67 8.21 -15.92 -8.67
C THR A 67 6.78 -15.81 -9.20
N GLU A 68 6.40 -14.67 -9.80
CA GLU A 68 5.10 -14.53 -10.43
C GLU A 68 5.01 -15.43 -11.68
N HIS A 69 4.17 -16.46 -11.61
CA HIS A 69 4.03 -17.50 -12.63
C HIS A 69 3.24 -17.03 -13.88
N THR A 70 3.68 -15.92 -14.47
CA THR A 70 3.13 -15.33 -15.70
C THR A 70 3.75 -16.01 -16.93
N GLN A 71 2.91 -16.39 -17.90
CA GLN A 71 3.29 -17.06 -19.18
C GLN A 71 4.36 -16.32 -20.02
N LYS A 72 4.70 -15.07 -19.68
CA LYS A 72 5.78 -14.30 -20.28
C LYS A 72 6.66 -13.73 -19.15
N PRO A 73 7.93 -14.15 -19.02
CA PRO A 73 8.79 -13.68 -17.94
C PRO A 73 9.03 -12.19 -18.05
N ARG A 74 8.64 -11.45 -17.00
CA ARG A 74 8.83 -9.99 -16.94
C ARG A 74 10.29 -9.67 -16.58
N ARG A 75 10.87 -8.69 -17.26
CA ARG A 75 12.20 -8.13 -16.92
C ARG A 75 12.13 -6.72 -16.32
N ASN A 76 10.91 -6.21 -16.10
CA ASN A 76 10.67 -4.89 -15.52
C ASN A 76 9.95 -5.03 -14.17
N ILE A 77 10.45 -4.32 -13.16
CA ILE A 77 9.89 -4.28 -11.80
C ILE A 77 8.74 -3.27 -11.80
N GLN A 78 7.58 -3.67 -11.28
CA GLN A 78 6.42 -2.81 -11.09
C GLN A 78 6.20 -2.55 -9.59
N TYR A 79 5.45 -1.50 -9.26
CA TYR A 79 5.11 -1.17 -7.87
C TYR A 79 4.51 -2.37 -7.10
N ARG A 80 3.69 -3.19 -7.77
CA ARG A 80 3.11 -4.42 -7.21
C ARG A 80 4.16 -5.42 -6.73
N ASP A 81 5.33 -5.46 -7.37
CA ASP A 81 6.42 -6.38 -7.04
C ASP A 81 7.18 -5.89 -5.80
N VAL A 82 7.37 -4.59 -5.66
CA VAL A 82 7.95 -3.95 -4.46
C VAL A 82 7.02 -4.13 -3.26
N ALA A 83 5.73 -3.82 -3.43
CA ALA A 83 4.72 -4.02 -2.39
C ALA A 83 4.58 -5.50 -1.98
N ASN A 84 4.78 -6.44 -2.92
CA ASN A 84 4.83 -7.87 -2.63
C ASN A 84 6.16 -8.35 -2.02
N ALA A 85 7.25 -7.58 -2.11
CA ALA A 85 8.52 -7.88 -1.44
C ALA A 85 8.50 -7.44 0.02
N VAL A 86 8.12 -6.17 0.27
CA VAL A 86 7.86 -5.62 1.62
C VAL A 86 6.90 -6.53 2.40
N ALA A 87 5.85 -7.01 1.72
CA ALA A 87 4.85 -7.94 2.22
C ALA A 87 5.32 -9.36 2.64
N ARG A 88 6.57 -9.75 2.37
CA ARG A 88 7.08 -11.11 2.53
C ARG A 88 8.42 -11.21 3.26
N VAL A 89 9.16 -10.11 3.34
CA VAL A 89 10.50 -10.08 3.96
C VAL A 89 10.37 -9.30 5.25
N GLU A 90 10.51 -9.97 6.38
CA GLU A 90 10.37 -9.40 7.74
C GLU A 90 11.32 -8.20 7.93
N ASN A 91 12.55 -8.28 7.41
CA ASN A 91 13.53 -7.18 7.42
C ASN A 91 13.09 -5.91 6.63
N LEU A 92 11.99 -5.97 5.87
CA LEU A 92 11.41 -4.84 5.14
C LEU A 92 10.09 -4.34 5.76
N GLU A 93 9.64 -4.90 6.89
CA GLU A 93 8.36 -4.55 7.53
C GLU A 93 8.25 -3.05 7.87
N PHE A 94 9.37 -2.39 8.19
CA PHE A 94 9.45 -0.94 8.44
C PHE A 94 9.04 -0.06 7.23
N LEU A 95 8.92 -0.63 6.04
CA LEU A 95 8.41 0.04 4.83
C LEU A 95 6.90 -0.10 4.64
N SER A 96 6.19 -0.84 5.49
CA SER A 96 4.77 -1.16 5.31
C SER A 96 3.86 0.08 5.21
N ASP A 97 4.08 1.08 6.08
CA ASP A 97 3.37 2.36 6.05
C ASP A 97 3.73 3.24 4.83
N VAL A 98 4.92 3.05 4.27
CA VAL A 98 5.45 3.82 3.13
C VAL A 98 5.07 3.19 1.78
N VAL A 99 4.90 1.86 1.73
CA VAL A 99 4.63 1.07 0.52
C VAL A 99 3.33 0.27 0.69
N PRO A 100 2.16 0.94 0.76
CA PRO A 100 0.87 0.28 0.95
C PRO A 100 0.51 -0.66 -0.20
N ARG A 101 -0.10 -1.81 0.12
CA ARG A 101 -0.60 -2.76 -0.88
C ARG A 101 -1.78 -2.16 -1.65
N THR A 102 -1.55 -1.76 -2.90
CA THR A 102 -2.61 -1.26 -3.79
C THR A 102 -3.62 -2.35 -4.14
N VAL A 103 -4.83 -2.27 -3.58
CA VAL A 103 -6.00 -3.08 -3.97
C VAL A 103 -6.96 -2.25 -4.83
N SER A 104 -7.70 -2.89 -5.74
CA SER A 104 -8.67 -2.16 -6.55
C SER A 104 -9.83 -1.65 -5.68
N TYR A 105 -10.29 -0.41 -5.90
CA TYR A 105 -11.43 0.16 -5.16
C TYR A 105 -12.69 -0.72 -5.22
N LYS A 106 -12.93 -1.41 -6.36
CA LYS A 106 -14.01 -2.40 -6.50
C LYS A 106 -13.83 -3.60 -5.54
N GLN A 107 -12.60 -4.09 -5.38
CA GLN A 107 -12.27 -5.18 -4.46
C GLN A 107 -12.34 -4.73 -3.00
N HIS A 108 -11.93 -3.49 -2.69
CA HIS A 108 -12.03 -2.93 -1.33
C HIS A 108 -13.49 -2.76 -0.90
N LYS A 109 -14.34 -2.17 -1.75
CA LYS A 109 -15.80 -2.09 -1.49
C LYS A 109 -16.44 -3.47 -1.35
N GLN A 110 -16.00 -4.47 -2.14
CA GLN A 110 -16.48 -5.84 -2.03
C GLN A 110 -15.96 -6.59 -0.78
N LYS A 111 -14.78 -6.24 -0.25
CA LYS A 111 -14.31 -6.74 1.05
C LYS A 111 -15.18 -6.20 2.18
N LEU A 112 -15.30 -4.87 2.27
CA LEU A 112 -16.14 -4.20 3.28
C LEU A 112 -17.59 -4.71 3.25
N ALA A 113 -18.17 -4.88 2.06
CA ALA A 113 -19.52 -5.42 1.90
C ALA A 113 -19.67 -6.92 2.25
N LYS A 114 -18.58 -7.70 2.29
CA LYS A 114 -18.56 -9.09 2.76
C LYS A 114 -18.28 -9.21 4.24
N GLU A 115 -17.38 -8.37 4.75
CA GLU A 115 -17.06 -8.23 6.19
C GLU A 115 -18.31 -7.75 6.95
N ALA A 116 -19.07 -6.79 6.39
CA ALA A 116 -20.38 -6.39 6.91
C ALA A 116 -21.51 -7.45 6.78
N ASN A 117 -21.29 -8.54 6.04
CA ASN A 117 -22.27 -9.62 5.85
C ASN A 117 -21.95 -10.90 6.64
N ASN A 118 -20.86 -10.94 7.43
CA ASN A 118 -20.46 -12.15 8.15
C ASN A 118 -20.03 -11.89 9.62
N PRO A 119 -20.98 -11.61 10.53
CA PRO A 119 -20.69 -11.25 11.93
C PRO A 119 -20.34 -12.45 12.83
N ALA A 120 -19.79 -13.54 12.28
CA ALA A 120 -19.73 -14.86 12.91
C ALA A 120 -18.29 -15.42 13.11
N ALA A 121 -17.37 -14.62 13.67
CA ALA A 121 -16.05 -15.07 14.13
C ALA A 121 -15.49 -14.17 15.24
N GLY A 122 -16.07 -14.23 16.45
CA GLY A 122 -15.73 -13.33 17.56
C GLY A 122 -14.70 -13.88 18.54
N ASN A 123 -13.60 -13.14 18.72
CA ASN A 123 -12.82 -13.00 19.97
C ASN A 123 -11.66 -11.99 19.70
N GLY A 124 -11.43 -10.94 20.48
CA GLY A 124 -12.18 -10.40 21.62
C GLY A 124 -11.58 -9.05 22.08
N GLN A 125 -12.15 -8.42 23.10
CA GLN A 125 -11.62 -7.24 23.78
C GLN A 125 -11.53 -5.91 22.98
N SER A 126 -12.69 -5.32 22.67
CA SER A 126 -12.82 -3.85 22.55
C SER A 126 -13.85 -3.32 23.54
N THR A 127 -13.39 -2.95 24.75
CA THR A 127 -14.21 -2.22 25.72
C THR A 127 -13.36 -1.25 26.53
N LEU A 128 -13.36 0.01 26.07
CA LEU A 128 -13.07 1.19 26.86
C LEU A 128 -14.28 2.10 26.65
N ASP A 129 -15.02 2.34 27.72
CA ASP A 129 -16.33 2.98 27.72
C ASP A 129 -16.46 3.83 29.00
N ARG A 130 -17.45 4.73 29.04
CA ARG A 130 -17.80 5.67 30.12
C ARG A 130 -16.84 6.87 30.28
N HIS A 131 -17.30 8.10 30.60
CA HIS A 131 -18.65 8.51 31.04
C HIS A 131 -18.98 10.03 30.89
N VAL A 132 -20.23 10.38 31.19
CA VAL A 132 -20.85 11.73 31.42
C VAL A 132 -21.08 12.62 30.19
N GLY A 133 -22.26 13.23 29.97
CA GLY A 133 -23.55 13.08 30.69
C GLY A 133 -24.63 14.14 30.35
N SER A 134 -25.80 14.05 31.02
CA SER A 134 -26.99 14.97 30.97
C SER A 134 -27.74 15.08 29.62
N LYS A 135 -29.03 14.68 29.51
CA LYS A 135 -30.31 15.34 29.96
C LYS A 135 -30.68 16.58 29.11
N GLU A 136 -31.91 16.91 28.70
CA GLU A 136 -33.30 16.33 28.72
C GLU A 136 -34.20 17.30 27.87
N ALA A 137 -35.43 17.05 27.37
CA ALA A 137 -36.34 15.89 27.22
C ALA A 137 -37.50 16.23 26.23
N GLN A 138 -38.36 15.24 25.90
CA GLN A 138 -39.80 15.37 25.47
C GLN A 138 -40.10 15.99 24.07
N ALA A 139 -41.24 15.69 23.38
CA ALA A 139 -42.41 14.86 23.72
C ALA A 139 -43.11 14.17 22.51
N THR A 140 -43.74 13.01 22.78
CA THR A 140 -45.01 12.45 22.23
C THR A 140 -45.25 12.18 20.73
N ASN A 141 -45.49 10.89 20.45
CA ASN A 141 -46.62 10.29 19.71
C ASN A 141 -46.85 10.54 18.21
N GLY A 142 -46.81 9.47 17.40
CA GLY A 142 -47.53 9.43 16.12
C GLY A 142 -47.14 8.30 15.16
N ALA A 143 -48.01 7.29 15.04
CA ALA A 143 -48.09 6.29 13.95
C ALA A 143 -46.89 5.39 13.63
N SER A 144 -47.20 4.17 13.19
CA SER A 144 -46.25 3.20 12.63
C SER A 144 -45.97 3.47 11.15
N ASP A 145 -44.71 3.37 10.73
CA ASP A 145 -44.37 3.04 9.35
C ASP A 145 -43.13 2.11 9.30
N VAL A 146 -43.07 1.24 8.29
CA VAL A 146 -42.05 0.20 8.12
C VAL A 146 -41.15 0.61 6.97
N MET A 147 -40.12 1.40 7.27
CA MET A 147 -39.22 1.98 6.26
C MET A 147 -38.27 0.94 5.63
N MET A 148 -38.79 0.17 4.67
CA MET A 148 -38.01 -0.67 3.78
C MET A 148 -37.41 0.14 2.60
N GLY A 149 -36.09 0.18 2.53
CA GLY A 149 -35.27 0.27 1.31
C GLY A 149 -35.65 1.28 0.23
N MET A 150 -34.97 2.43 0.19
CA MET A 150 -35.04 3.40 -0.92
C MET A 150 -34.17 3.03 -2.14
N ASP A 151 -33.40 1.93 -2.09
CA ASP A 151 -32.30 1.66 -3.03
C ASP A 151 -32.69 0.83 -4.28
N THR A 152 -33.85 0.16 -4.27
CA THR A 152 -34.27 -0.75 -5.37
C THR A 152 -34.77 -0.04 -6.62
N TRP A 153 -35.24 1.22 -6.51
CA TRP A 153 -35.90 1.92 -7.61
C TRP A 153 -34.96 2.49 -8.68
N ILE A 154 -33.66 2.60 -8.42
CA ILE A 154 -32.68 3.09 -9.42
C ILE A 154 -32.28 1.97 -10.41
N LEU A 155 -32.33 0.70 -10.00
CA LEU A 155 -31.86 -0.44 -10.81
C LEU A 155 -32.81 -0.88 -11.94
N LEU A 156 -34.05 -0.39 -11.98
CA LEU A 156 -35.01 -0.64 -13.07
C LEU A 156 -35.18 0.55 -14.03
N GLY A 157 -34.64 1.74 -13.71
CA GLY A 157 -34.92 2.98 -14.45
C GLY A 157 -34.05 3.30 -15.66
N ILE A 158 -32.95 2.55 -15.89
CA ILE A 158 -31.93 2.92 -16.90
C ILE A 158 -31.78 1.87 -18.02
N CYS A 159 -32.37 0.68 -17.87
CA CYS A 159 -32.34 -0.38 -18.89
C CYS A 159 -33.41 -0.19 -19.99
N GLY A 160 -33.49 1.01 -20.57
CA GLY A 160 -34.58 1.38 -21.49
C GLY A 160 -34.23 2.40 -22.58
N TYR A 161 -32.95 2.76 -22.78
CA TYR A 161 -32.57 3.83 -23.71
C TYR A 161 -31.23 3.62 -24.45
N SER A 162 -31.04 2.44 -25.08
CA SER A 162 -30.07 2.29 -26.20
C SER A 162 -30.22 0.95 -26.96
N LEU A 163 -31.31 0.74 -27.69
CA LEU A 163 -31.43 -0.40 -28.62
C LEU A 163 -32.42 -0.20 -29.80
N GLU A 164 -32.44 0.99 -30.41
CA GLU A 164 -33.41 1.35 -31.47
C GLU A 164 -32.77 2.01 -32.71
N ILE A 165 -31.54 1.63 -33.09
CA ILE A 165 -30.88 2.07 -34.35
C ILE A 165 -30.08 0.95 -35.05
N THR A 166 -30.73 -0.19 -35.36
CA THR A 166 -30.20 -1.16 -36.34
C THR A 166 -31.30 -1.91 -37.12
N ASN A 167 -32.30 -1.21 -37.69
CA ASN A 167 -33.02 -1.73 -38.89
C ASN A 167 -33.86 -0.66 -39.62
N ARG A 168 -33.24 0.05 -40.57
CA ARG A 168 -33.86 0.63 -41.77
C ARG A 168 -32.73 1.05 -42.73
N THR A 169 -32.90 0.70 -44.01
CA THR A 169 -31.89 0.70 -45.10
C THR A 169 -30.65 -0.13 -44.80
#